data_AF-F0SLQ5-F1
#
_entry.id   AF-F0SLQ5-F1
#
_cell.length_a   1.000
_cell.length_b   1.000
_cell.length_c   1.000
_cell.angle_alpha   90.00
_cell.angle_beta   90.00
_cell.angle_gamma   90.00
#
_symmetry.space_group_name_H-M   'P 1'
#
loop_
_entity.id
_entity.type
_entity.pdbx_description
1 polymer ?
#
loop_
_entity_poly.entity_id
_entity_poly.type
_entity_poly.pdbx_seq_one_letter_code
_entity_poly.pdbx_strand_id
1 'polypeptide(L)'
;MVRRKPSRVRGETRGELCLDSCQLSGEQQAGYIDLLLRGGSPAAAAQQLGLELFDVLAVIAEDEAFQARVDAAYDALSQNVAARLYQEAMKGSVSAMTFWLKNRPPPEWPGTQGEATDRNELDGLSDEELLRLARLEEIAIPPELEADITSAGGDEGSSLVS
;
A
#
# COMPACT_ATOMS: atom_id res chain seq x y z
N MET A 1 -28.84 -50.17 -44.50
CA MET A 1 -28.68 -50.58 -43.09
C MET A 1 -28.36 -49.34 -42.26
N VAL A 2 -29.34 -48.85 -41.51
CA VAL A 2 -29.25 -47.63 -40.69
C VAL A 2 -28.86 -48.04 -39.27
N ARG A 3 -27.68 -47.64 -38.78
CA ARG A 3 -27.28 -47.83 -37.38
C ARG A 3 -27.59 -46.56 -36.60
N ARG A 4 -28.65 -46.60 -35.79
CA ARG A 4 -29.00 -45.54 -34.83
C ARG A 4 -27.96 -45.51 -33.70
N LYS A 5 -27.37 -44.35 -33.44
CA LYS A 5 -26.58 -44.09 -32.23
C LYS A 5 -27.53 -43.88 -31.04
N PRO A 6 -27.31 -44.50 -29.88
CA PRO A 6 -28.07 -44.17 -28.68
C PRO A 6 -27.58 -42.83 -28.09
N SER A 7 -28.54 -41.94 -27.90
CA SER A 7 -28.47 -40.70 -27.14
C SER A 7 -28.24 -41.02 -25.66
N ARG A 8 -27.09 -40.61 -25.11
CA ARG A 8 -26.85 -40.68 -23.66
C ARG A 8 -27.53 -39.48 -23.00
N VAL A 9 -28.56 -39.80 -22.22
CA VAL A 9 -29.40 -38.89 -21.45
C VAL A 9 -28.59 -38.27 -20.32
N ARG A 10 -28.87 -36.98 -20.11
CA ARG A 10 -28.38 -36.08 -19.06
C ARG A 10 -28.92 -36.56 -17.69
N GLY A 11 -28.05 -36.77 -16.72
CA GLY A 11 -28.36 -36.81 -15.28
C GLY A 11 -27.23 -36.06 -14.58
N GLU A 12 -27.45 -34.84 -14.10
CA GLU A 12 -28.00 -34.55 -12.77
C GLU A 12 -27.24 -35.28 -11.66
N THR A 13 -26.12 -34.68 -11.26
CA THR A 13 -25.75 -34.58 -9.84
C THR A 13 -25.60 -33.10 -9.55
N ARG A 14 -26.67 -32.51 -9.03
CA ARG A 14 -26.57 -31.29 -8.22
C ARG A 14 -25.45 -31.52 -7.23
N GLY A 15 -24.40 -30.70 -7.29
CA GLY A 15 -23.40 -30.67 -6.24
C GLY A 15 -24.13 -30.44 -4.93
N GLU A 16 -24.12 -31.46 -4.08
CA GLU A 16 -24.20 -31.27 -2.64
C GLU A 16 -23.06 -30.33 -2.31
N LEU A 17 -23.36 -29.04 -2.17
CA LEU A 17 -22.52 -28.14 -1.40
C LEU A 17 -22.64 -28.65 0.03
N CYS A 18 -21.80 -29.64 0.34
CA CYS A 18 -21.47 -29.99 1.69
C CYS A 18 -20.92 -28.71 2.31
N LEU A 19 -21.80 -27.94 2.96
CA LEU A 19 -21.44 -26.92 3.94
C LEU A 19 -20.95 -27.63 5.21
N ASP A 20 -20.12 -28.65 5.03
CA ASP A 20 -19.30 -29.21 6.08
C ASP A 20 -18.31 -28.10 6.38
N SER A 21 -18.49 -27.53 7.55
CA SER A 21 -17.72 -26.45 8.17
C SER A 21 -16.32 -26.37 7.57
N CYS A 22 -16.00 -25.24 6.90
CA CYS A 22 -14.67 -24.94 6.39
C CYS A 22 -13.69 -24.84 7.57
N GLN A 23 -13.34 -25.96 8.18
CA GLN A 23 -12.47 -26.04 9.34
C GLN A 23 -11.16 -26.65 8.88
N LEU A 24 -10.14 -25.80 8.83
CA LEU A 24 -8.78 -26.27 8.74
C LEU A 24 -8.42 -26.98 10.05
N SER A 25 -7.82 -28.16 9.91
CA SER A 25 -7.23 -28.84 11.07
C SER A 25 -6.12 -27.98 11.68
N GLY A 26 -5.85 -28.17 12.98
CA GLY A 26 -4.75 -27.47 13.65
C GLY A 26 -3.39 -27.70 13.00
N GLU A 27 -3.17 -28.87 12.39
CA GLU A 27 -1.96 -29.17 11.61
C GLU A 27 -1.88 -28.36 10.32
N GLN A 28 -2.99 -28.23 9.57
CA GLN A 28 -3.06 -27.38 8.39
C GLN A 28 -2.84 -25.91 8.72
N GLN A 29 -3.47 -25.42 9.80
CA GLN A 29 -3.25 -24.05 10.27
C GLN A 29 -1.77 -23.82 10.64
N ALA A 30 -1.16 -24.74 11.39
CA ALA A 30 0.26 -24.63 11.76
C ALA A 30 1.19 -24.67 10.55
N GLY A 31 0.94 -25.58 9.61
CA GLY A 31 1.69 -25.68 8.35
C GLY A 31 1.57 -24.42 7.51
N TYR A 32 0.38 -23.82 7.46
CA TYR A 32 0.14 -22.57 6.73
C TYR A 32 0.98 -21.43 7.30
N ILE A 33 1.00 -21.26 8.63
CA ILE A 33 1.84 -20.27 9.31
C ILE A 33 3.33 -20.49 9.06
N ASP A 34 3.82 -21.73 9.14
CA ASP A 34 5.23 -22.04 8.88
C ASP A 34 5.65 -21.66 7.44
N LEU A 35 4.78 -21.90 6.46
CA LEU A 35 5.04 -21.50 5.08
C LEU A 35 5.07 -19.97 4.90
N LEU A 36 4.19 -19.24 5.57
CA LEU A 36 4.24 -17.77 5.58
C LEU A 36 5.56 -17.27 6.18
N LEU A 37 5.97 -17.79 7.34
CA LEU A 37 7.21 -17.39 8.02
C LEU A 37 8.47 -17.65 7.18
N ARG A 38 8.41 -18.60 6.24
CA ARG A 38 9.48 -18.88 5.25
C ARG A 38 9.45 -17.95 4.03
N GLY A 39 8.54 -16.97 4.01
CA GLY A 39 8.38 -16.01 2.92
C GLY A 39 7.43 -16.48 1.81
N GLY A 40 6.65 -17.54 2.04
CA GLY A 40 5.60 -17.95 1.12
C GLY A 40 4.48 -16.90 1.05
N SER A 41 3.91 -16.69 -0.14
CA SER A 41 2.68 -15.91 -0.26
C SER A 41 1.48 -16.72 0.25
N PRO A 42 0.38 -16.08 0.69
CA PRO A 42 -0.85 -16.76 1.13
C PRO A 42 -1.35 -17.81 0.15
N ALA A 43 -1.43 -17.45 -1.14
CA ALA A 43 -1.86 -18.36 -2.19
C ALA A 43 -0.90 -19.55 -2.36
N ALA A 44 0.41 -19.31 -2.34
CA ALA A 44 1.40 -20.38 -2.47
C ALA A 44 1.41 -21.30 -1.24
N ALA A 45 1.24 -20.76 -0.04
CA ALA A 45 1.16 -21.52 1.20
C ALA A 45 -0.07 -22.42 1.23
N ALA A 46 -1.24 -21.90 0.85
CA ALA A 46 -2.47 -22.68 0.72
C ALA A 46 -2.32 -23.81 -0.31
N GLN A 47 -1.79 -23.48 -1.50
CA GLN A 47 -1.59 -24.44 -2.58
C GLN A 47 -0.64 -25.59 -2.18
N GLN A 48 0.44 -25.30 -1.46
CA GLN A 48 1.40 -26.32 -1.00
C GLN A 48 0.80 -27.31 0.00
N LEU A 49 -0.25 -26.91 0.71
CA LEU A 49 -0.98 -27.76 1.66
C LEU A 49 -2.21 -28.43 1.03
N GLY A 50 -2.45 -28.23 -0.27
CA GLY A 50 -3.62 -28.74 -0.96
C GLY A 50 -4.92 -28.08 -0.48
N LEU A 51 -4.84 -26.83 -0.02
CA LEU A 51 -5.98 -26.04 0.45
C LEU A 51 -6.40 -25.03 -0.61
N GLU A 52 -7.70 -24.75 -0.67
CA GLU A 52 -8.20 -23.59 -1.42
C GLU A 52 -7.98 -22.32 -0.59
N LEU A 53 -7.47 -21.26 -1.24
CA LEU A 53 -7.21 -19.99 -0.55
C LEU A 53 -8.47 -19.43 0.13
N PHE A 54 -9.63 -19.57 -0.51
CA PHE A 54 -10.89 -19.08 0.04
C PHE A 54 -11.31 -19.80 1.32
N ASP A 55 -10.99 -21.09 1.46
CA ASP A 55 -11.27 -21.82 2.69
C ASP A 55 -10.39 -21.30 3.82
N VAL A 56 -9.11 -21.03 3.55
CA VAL A 56 -8.21 -20.42 4.52
C VAL A 56 -8.71 -19.05 4.96
N LEU A 57 -9.15 -18.21 4.02
CA LEU A 57 -9.70 -16.89 4.32
C LEU A 57 -10.99 -16.97 5.14
N ALA A 58 -11.87 -17.95 4.85
CA ALA A 58 -13.08 -18.18 5.64
C ALA A 58 -12.72 -18.56 7.09
N VAL A 59 -11.73 -19.44 7.29
CA VAL A 59 -11.27 -19.82 8.64
C VAL A 59 -10.65 -18.64 9.37
N ILE A 60 -9.84 -17.81 8.69
CA ILE A 60 -9.27 -16.61 9.30
C ILE A 60 -10.37 -15.65 9.76
N ALA A 61 -11.47 -15.53 9.01
CA ALA A 61 -12.58 -14.67 9.38
C ALA A 61 -13.41 -15.20 10.56
N GLU A 62 -13.41 -16.52 10.81
CA GLU A 62 -14.22 -17.18 11.83
C GLU A 62 -13.42 -17.53 13.11
N ASP A 63 -12.12 -17.81 12.99
CA ASP A 63 -11.21 -18.22 14.08
C ASP A 63 -10.24 -17.09 14.43
N GLU A 64 -10.61 -16.26 15.41
CA GLU A 64 -9.80 -15.15 15.92
C GLU A 64 -8.41 -15.61 16.42
N ALA A 65 -8.30 -16.82 16.96
CA ALA A 65 -7.03 -17.34 17.46
C ALA A 65 -6.10 -17.76 16.32
N PHE A 66 -6.66 -18.22 15.20
CA PHE A 66 -5.89 -18.43 13.97
C PHE A 66 -5.52 -17.10 13.31
N GLN A 67 -6.44 -16.15 13.23
CA GLN A 67 -6.16 -14.80 12.73
C GLN A 67 -5.00 -14.15 13.48
N ALA A 68 -5.03 -14.15 14.81
CA ALA A 68 -3.96 -13.56 15.63
C ALA A 68 -2.59 -14.21 15.37
N ARG A 69 -2.55 -15.51 15.06
CA ARG A 69 -1.29 -16.19 14.68
C ARG A 69 -0.83 -15.81 13.28
N VAL A 70 -1.74 -15.62 12.34
CA VAL A 70 -1.44 -15.12 10.98
C VAL A 70 -0.87 -13.70 11.08
N ASP A 71 -1.51 -12.83 11.85
CA ASP A 71 -1.06 -11.45 12.05
C ASP A 71 0.33 -11.41 12.69
N ALA A 72 0.56 -12.21 13.74
CA ALA A 72 1.88 -12.33 14.36
C ALA A 72 2.96 -12.81 13.38
N ALA A 73 2.61 -13.67 12.42
CA ALA A 73 3.54 -14.10 11.37
C ALA A 73 3.89 -12.93 10.43
N TYR A 74 2.91 -12.13 10.02
CA TYR A 74 3.16 -10.94 9.21
C TYR A 74 3.98 -9.88 9.96
N ASP A 75 3.71 -9.67 11.24
CA ASP A 75 4.51 -8.78 12.08
C ASP A 75 5.97 -9.23 12.09
N ALA A 76 6.24 -10.51 12.33
CA ALA A 76 7.60 -11.05 12.30
C ALA A 76 8.28 -10.85 10.93
N LEU A 77 7.58 -11.11 9.83
CA LEU A 77 8.08 -10.88 8.48
C LEU A 77 8.37 -9.40 8.22
N SER A 78 7.51 -8.50 8.67
CA SER A 78 7.71 -7.05 8.53
C SER A 78 8.96 -6.58 9.28
N GLN A 79 9.22 -7.12 10.48
CA GLN A 79 10.43 -6.81 11.24
C GLN A 79 11.68 -7.36 10.55
N ASN A 80 11.60 -8.53 9.91
CA ASN A 80 12.72 -9.06 9.11
C ASN A 80 13.05 -8.13 7.92
N VAL A 81 12.03 -7.63 7.22
CA VAL A 81 12.21 -6.65 6.15
C VAL A 81 12.83 -5.35 6.70
N ALA A 82 12.33 -4.85 7.83
CA ALA A 82 12.90 -3.66 8.48
C ALA A 82 14.37 -3.87 8.86
N ALA A 83 14.73 -5.02 9.45
CA ALA A 83 16.11 -5.35 9.79
C ALA A 83 17.00 -5.42 8.54
N ARG A 84 16.52 -6.03 7.45
CA ARG A 84 17.26 -6.12 6.19
C ARG A 84 17.47 -4.74 5.56
N LEU A 85 16.42 -3.92 5.56
CA LEU A 85 16.45 -2.55 5.07
C LEU A 85 17.47 -1.70 5.84
N TYR A 86 17.50 -1.80 7.17
CA TYR A 86 18.49 -1.14 7.99
C TYR A 86 19.92 -1.58 7.64
N GLN A 87 20.15 -2.88 7.48
CA GLN A 87 21.47 -3.39 7.07
C GLN A 87 21.91 -2.83 5.72
N GLU A 88 21.01 -2.76 4.74
CA GLU A 88 21.31 -2.19 3.43
C GLU A 88 21.57 -0.67 3.51
N ALA A 89 20.84 0.03 4.37
CA ALA A 89 21.11 1.43 4.67
C ALA A 89 22.53 1.61 5.26
N MET A 90 22.92 0.78 6.21
CA MET A 90 24.28 0.80 6.82
C MET A 90 25.40 0.45 5.84
N LYS A 91 25.10 -0.29 4.76
CA LYS A 91 26.04 -0.55 3.65
C LYS A 91 26.17 0.62 2.66
N GLY A 92 25.42 1.70 2.86
CA GLY A 92 25.49 2.90 2.03
C GLY A 92 24.49 2.93 0.88
N SER A 93 23.46 2.07 0.86
CA SER A 93 22.39 2.19 -0.13
C SER A 93 21.57 3.46 0.13
N VAL A 94 21.67 4.45 -0.76
CA VAL A 94 21.01 5.76 -0.62
C VAL A 94 19.49 5.61 -0.54
N SER A 95 18.90 4.74 -1.37
CA SER A 95 17.47 4.48 -1.34
C SER A 95 17.02 3.85 -0.03
N ALA A 96 17.79 2.90 0.53
CA ALA A 96 17.48 2.28 1.81
C ALA A 96 17.64 3.26 2.98
N MET A 97 18.71 4.07 2.99
CA MET A 97 18.91 5.13 3.99
C MET A 97 17.76 6.13 3.98
N THR A 98 17.37 6.60 2.80
CA THR A 98 16.27 7.56 2.62
C THR A 98 14.96 6.98 3.13
N PHE A 99 14.63 5.75 2.73
CA PHE A 99 13.39 5.10 3.17
C PHE A 99 13.39 4.83 4.68
N TRP A 100 14.51 4.37 5.24
CA TRP A 100 14.65 4.12 6.67
C TRP A 100 14.44 5.39 7.50
N LEU A 101 15.14 6.47 7.15
CA LEU A 101 15.07 7.74 7.88
C LEU A 101 13.71 8.43 7.73
N LYS A 102 13.03 8.30 6.58
CA LYS A 102 11.65 8.80 6.40
C LYS A 102 10.65 8.15 7.35
N ASN A 103 10.78 6.84 7.59
CA ASN A 103 9.85 6.09 8.45
C ASN A 103 10.29 6.05 9.91
N ARG A 104 11.57 6.31 10.19
CA ARG A 104 12.17 6.33 11.53
C ARG A 104 13.12 7.52 11.68
N PRO A 105 12.58 8.75 11.68
CA PRO A 105 13.41 9.93 11.88
C PRO A 105 14.03 9.90 13.28
N PRO A 106 15.30 10.34 13.44
CA PRO A 106 15.89 10.60 14.74
C PRO A 106 15.02 11.54 15.60
N PRO A 107 15.03 11.38 16.93
CA PRO A 107 14.16 12.15 17.83
C PRO A 107 14.45 13.66 17.81
N GLU A 108 15.67 14.05 17.46
CA GLU A 108 16.07 15.45 17.31
C GLU A 108 15.61 16.09 15.99
N TRP A 109 15.06 15.31 15.05
CA TRP A 109 14.52 15.85 13.81
C TRP A 109 13.14 16.45 14.09
N PRO A 110 12.95 17.78 13.88
CA PRO A 110 11.67 18.41 14.12
C PRO A 110 10.61 17.77 13.22
N GLY A 111 9.62 17.13 13.86
CA GLY A 111 8.31 16.75 13.32
C GLY A 111 8.29 16.20 11.89
N THR A 112 8.58 14.90 11.71
CA THR A 112 7.95 14.12 10.62
C THR A 112 6.94 13.11 11.16
N GLN A 113 6.48 13.32 12.40
CA GLN A 113 5.34 12.64 12.99
C GLN A 113 4.26 13.69 13.25
N GLY A 114 3.40 13.94 12.27
CA GLY A 114 2.20 14.77 12.49
C GLY A 114 1.75 15.65 11.33
N GLU A 115 2.59 15.93 10.34
CA GLU A 115 2.21 16.80 9.22
C GLU A 115 2.62 16.18 7.89
N ALA A 116 1.77 15.28 7.40
CA ALA A 116 1.40 15.35 6.00
C ALA A 116 0.45 16.55 5.82
N THR A 117 0.85 17.73 6.27
CA THR A 117 0.21 18.98 5.85
C THR A 117 0.75 19.21 4.44
N ASP A 118 0.03 18.64 3.49
CA ASP A 118 -0.24 19.27 2.21
C ASP A 118 0.94 19.87 1.46
N ARG A 119 2.02 19.10 1.27
CA ARG A 119 2.88 19.35 0.11
C ARG A 119 2.08 19.36 -1.20
N ASN A 120 0.99 18.58 -1.27
CA ASN A 120 0.09 18.56 -2.42
C ASN A 120 -0.80 19.81 -2.56
N GLU A 121 -1.16 20.53 -1.48
CA GLU A 121 -1.96 21.76 -1.65
C GLU A 121 -1.10 22.94 -2.11
N LEU A 122 0.18 23.00 -1.70
CA LEU A 122 1.09 24.05 -2.16
C LEU A 122 1.56 23.85 -3.60
N ASP A 123 1.71 22.59 -4.06
CA ASP A 123 2.16 22.26 -5.42
C ASP A 123 1.15 22.64 -6.52
N GLY A 124 -0.09 22.99 -6.18
CA GLY A 124 -1.14 23.39 -7.10
C GLY A 124 -1.46 24.89 -7.14
N LEU A 125 -0.82 25.70 -6.28
CA LEU A 125 -1.05 27.13 -6.16
C LEU A 125 -0.15 27.91 -7.11
N SER A 126 -0.65 29.02 -7.65
CA SER A 126 0.20 29.95 -8.41
C SER A 126 1.19 30.67 -7.49
N ASP A 127 2.26 31.20 -8.07
CA ASP A 127 3.28 31.94 -7.31
C ASP A 127 2.67 33.12 -6.52
N GLU A 128 1.63 33.77 -7.07
CA GLU A 128 0.89 34.83 -6.38
C GLU A 128 0.09 34.33 -5.17
N GLU A 129 -0.50 33.14 -5.28
CA GLU A 129 -1.28 32.53 -4.20
C GLU A 129 -0.37 32.07 -3.05
N LEU A 130 0.81 31.53 -3.38
CA LEU A 130 1.84 31.17 -2.41
C LEU A 130 2.38 32.39 -1.65
N LEU A 131 2.65 33.50 -2.35
CA LEU A 131 3.10 34.74 -1.72
C LEU A 131 2.00 35.37 -0.84
N ARG A 132 0.73 35.24 -1.22
CA ARG A 132 -0.40 35.70 -0.41
C ARG A 132 -0.51 34.91 0.91
N LEU A 133 -0.31 33.60 0.87
CA LEU A 133 -0.28 32.75 2.06
C LEU A 133 0.92 33.07 2.94
N ALA A 134 2.11 33.24 2.36
CA ALA A 134 3.31 33.63 3.10
C ALA A 134 3.14 34.98 3.84
N ARG A 135 2.44 35.95 3.23
CA ARG A 135 2.10 37.23 3.87
C ARG A 135 1.09 37.08 5.00
N LEU A 136 0.12 36.16 4.85
CA LEU A 136 -0.91 35.90 5.87
C LEU A 136 -0.31 35.23 7.12
N GLU A 137 0.67 34.35 6.91
CA GLU A 137 1.39 33.61 7.95
C GLU A 137 2.62 34.37 8.52
N GLU A 138 2.76 35.66 8.18
CA GLU A 138 3.88 36.53 8.62
C GLU A 138 5.29 35.95 8.30
N ILE A 139 5.40 35.14 7.25
CA ILE A 139 6.67 34.58 6.80
C ILE A 139 7.47 35.69 6.08
N ALA A 140 8.73 35.88 6.47
CA ALA A 140 9.59 36.88 5.84
C ALA A 140 9.92 36.49 4.39
N ILE A 141 9.36 37.23 3.43
CA ILE A 141 9.59 37.05 2.00
C ILE A 141 10.81 37.88 1.58
N PRO A 142 11.84 37.27 0.98
CA PRO A 142 12.98 38.00 0.43
C PRO A 142 12.56 39.01 -0.66
N PRO A 143 13.14 40.22 -0.68
CA PRO A 143 12.72 41.31 -1.58
C PRO A 143 12.90 40.98 -3.07
N GLU A 144 13.79 40.06 -3.42
CA GLU A 144 13.97 39.56 -4.79
C GLU A 144 12.72 38.87 -5.35
N LEU A 145 11.85 38.29 -4.51
CA LEU A 145 10.62 37.62 -4.93
C LEU A 145 9.41 38.57 -5.02
N GLU A 146 9.51 39.77 -4.44
CA GLU A 146 8.45 40.79 -4.55
C GLU A 146 8.53 41.60 -5.85
N ALA A 147 9.72 41.65 -6.46
CA ALA A 147 10.00 42.48 -7.63
C ALA A 147 9.52 41.87 -8.96
N ASP A 148 9.51 40.54 -9.09
CA ASP A 148 9.24 39.88 -10.39
C ASP A 148 7.77 40.00 -10.84
N ILE A 149 6.82 40.06 -9.91
CA ILE A 149 5.37 40.16 -10.20
C ILE A 149 4.88 41.60 -10.47
N THR A 150 5.57 42.63 -9.96
CA THR A 150 5.25 44.02 -10.32
C THR A 150 5.71 44.40 -11.73
N SER A 151 6.57 43.58 -12.35
CA SER A 151 7.03 43.76 -13.73
C SER A 151 6.16 43.03 -14.78
N ALA A 152 5.18 42.21 -14.38
CA ALA A 152 4.34 41.42 -15.31
C ALA A 152 2.94 42.02 -15.54
N GLY A 153 2.73 43.29 -15.20
CA GLY A 153 1.47 44.02 -15.42
C GLY A 153 1.67 45.28 -16.25
N GLY A 154 2.00 45.15 -17.54
CA GLY A 154 2.14 46.32 -18.40
C GLY A 154 2.38 46.03 -19.88
N ASP A 155 1.35 45.59 -20.61
CA ASP A 155 1.12 46.05 -21.99
C ASP A 155 -0.36 45.88 -22.39
N GLU A 156 -1.23 46.71 -21.82
CA GLU A 156 -2.48 47.11 -22.49
C GLU A 156 -2.32 48.58 -22.90
N GLY A 157 -2.08 48.81 -24.20
CA GLY A 157 -1.73 50.14 -24.68
C GLY A 157 -1.76 50.32 -26.21
N SER A 158 -2.94 50.15 -26.81
CA SER A 158 -3.48 51.00 -27.89
C SER A 158 -2.54 51.55 -28.99
N SER A 159 -2.76 51.14 -30.24
CA SER A 159 -2.51 51.99 -31.40
C SER A 159 -3.55 51.76 -32.51
N LEU A 160 -4.53 52.67 -32.59
CA LEU A 160 -4.96 53.26 -33.88
C LEU A 160 -3.71 53.88 -34.52
N VAL A 161 -3.44 53.96 -35.82
CA VAL A 161 -4.20 54.37 -37.03
C VAL A 161 -3.30 53.96 -38.21
N SER A 162 -3.78 53.51 -39.37
CA SER A 162 -4.35 54.34 -40.46
C SER A 162 -4.91 53.45 -41.56
#